data_AF-A0A940BN55-F1
#
_entry.id   AF-A0A940BN55-F1
#
_cell.length_a   1.000
_cell.length_b   1.000
_cell.length_c   1.000
_cell.angle_alpha   90.00
_cell.angle_beta   90.00
_cell.angle_gamma   90.00
#
_symmetry.space_group_name_H-M   'P 1'
#
loop_
_entity.id
_entity.type
_entity.pdbx_description
1 polymer ?
#
loop_
_entity_poly.entity_id
_entity_poly.type
_entity_poly.pdbx_seq_one_letter_code
_entity_poly.pdbx_strand_id
1 'polypeptide(L)'
;MEEIDPHVFEVADEGLLELIEKARVSALSPEEYARYEAELKIIGDEGSVEAYGYDRGVDDGIEKGMQKRAEETARRMIERGFSIDDIAFCTGLTQAEVEKLM
;
A
#
# COMPACT_ATOMS: atom_id res chain seq x y z
N MET A 1 -15.97 50.18 -10.42
CA MET A 1 -16.01 48.82 -11.00
C MET A 1 -14.74 48.16 -10.51
N GLU A 2 -14.83 47.36 -9.45
CA GLU A 2 -13.69 46.57 -8.99
C GLU A 2 -13.37 45.56 -10.09
N GLU A 3 -12.19 45.69 -10.68
CA GLU A 3 -11.64 44.68 -11.58
C GLU A 3 -11.38 43.44 -10.73
N ILE A 4 -12.08 42.36 -11.05
CA ILE A 4 -11.87 41.07 -10.41
C ILE A 4 -10.44 40.64 -10.74
N ASP A 5 -9.66 40.39 -9.68
CA ASP A 5 -8.27 39.97 -9.79
C ASP A 5 -8.15 38.68 -10.64
N PRO A 6 -7.25 38.61 -11.64
CA PRO A 6 -7.12 37.46 -12.53
C PRO A 6 -6.78 36.14 -11.81
N HIS A 7 -6.27 36.21 -10.58
CA HIS A 7 -5.85 35.06 -9.79
C HIS A 7 -7.00 34.34 -9.06
N VAL A 8 -8.23 34.87 -9.14
CA VAL A 8 -9.44 34.22 -8.59
C VAL A 8 -9.73 32.86 -9.28
N PHE A 9 -9.09 32.56 -10.41
CA PHE A 9 -9.26 31.31 -11.15
C PHE A 9 -8.30 30.17 -10.76
N GLU A 10 -7.34 30.38 -9.85
CA GLU A 10 -6.27 29.39 -9.65
C GLU A 10 -6.60 28.20 -8.75
N VAL A 11 -7.72 28.23 -8.02
CA VAL A 11 -8.17 27.05 -7.26
C VAL A 11 -9.64 26.88 -7.51
N ALA A 12 -10.00 25.98 -8.43
CA ALA A 12 -11.37 25.51 -8.51
C ALA A 12 -11.70 24.83 -7.18
N ASP A 13 -12.60 25.43 -6.41
CA ASP A 13 -13.14 24.86 -5.17
C ASP A 13 -13.60 23.43 -5.46
N GLU A 14 -13.22 22.48 -4.59
CA GLU A 14 -13.51 21.05 -4.79
C GLU A 14 -15.01 20.79 -5.00
N GLY A 15 -15.87 21.59 -4.34
CA GLY A 15 -17.31 21.57 -4.54
C GLY A 15 -17.75 22.13 -5.90
N LEU A 16 -17.04 23.11 -6.46
CA LEU A 16 -17.29 23.61 -7.82
C LEU A 16 -16.92 22.56 -8.87
N LEU A 17 -15.80 21.85 -8.68
CA LEU A 17 -15.42 20.74 -9.57
C LEU A 17 -16.44 19.60 -9.53
N GLU A 18 -16.90 19.23 -8.33
CA GLU A 18 -17.94 18.20 -8.15
C GLU A 18 -19.26 18.60 -8.83
N LEU A 19 -19.68 19.87 -8.70
CA LEU A 19 -20.88 20.39 -9.36
C LEU A 19 -20.76 20.40 -10.89
N ILE A 20 -19.59 20.79 -11.42
CA ILE A 20 -19.31 20.76 -12.87
C ILE A 20 -19.32 19.33 -13.40
N GLU A 21 -18.71 18.39 -12.67
CA GLU A 21 -18.69 16.98 -13.05
C GLU A 21 -20.10 16.37 -13.01
N LYS A 22 -20.88 16.61 -11.95
CA LYS A 22 -22.28 16.17 -11.86
C LYS A 22 -23.13 16.74 -12.99
N ALA A 23 -22.96 18.02 -13.32
CA ALA A 23 -23.65 18.65 -14.43
C ALA A 23 -23.27 17.98 -15.77
N ARG A 24 -21.98 17.71 -15.99
CA ARG A 24 -21.47 17.02 -17.19
C ARG A 24 -22.03 15.61 -17.31
N VAL A 25 -22.00 14.82 -16.23
CA VAL A 25 -22.51 13.45 -16.18
C VAL A 25 -24.03 13.41 -16.40
N SER A 26 -24.77 14.39 -15.86
CA SER A 26 -26.23 14.49 -16.05
C SER A 26 -26.63 14.83 -17.49
N ALA A 27 -25.72 15.42 -18.28
CA ALA A 27 -25.93 15.76 -19.68
C ALA A 27 -25.52 14.64 -20.65
N LEU A 28 -24.95 13.53 -20.14
CA LEU A 28 -24.54 12.40 -20.97
C LEU A 28 -25.77 11.62 -21.47
N SER A 29 -25.67 11.10 -22.69
CA SER A 29 -26.62 10.09 -23.17
C SER A 29 -26.43 8.76 -22.43
N PRO A 30 -27.42 7.85 -22.46
CA PRO A 30 -27.31 6.54 -21.78
C PRO A 30 -26.08 5.72 -22.21
N GLU A 31 -25.65 5.84 -23.48
CA GLU A 31 -24.46 5.16 -24.00
C GLU A 31 -23.16 5.78 -23.46
N GLU A 32 -23.09 7.11 -23.40
CA GLU A 32 -21.93 7.83 -22.86
C GLU A 32 -21.80 7.66 -21.34
N TYR A 33 -22.91 7.60 -20.62
CA TYR A 33 -22.93 7.30 -19.19
C TYR A 33 -22.40 5.89 -18.90
N ALA A 34 -22.82 4.89 -19.69
CA ALA A 34 -22.32 3.52 -19.56
C ALA A 34 -20.81 3.42 -19.81
N ARG A 35 -20.27 4.21 -20.74
CA ARG A 35 -18.83 4.31 -20.97
C ARG A 35 -18.10 4.97 -19.81
N TYR A 36 -18.63 6.06 -19.27
CA TYR A 36 -18.07 6.75 -18.10
C TYR A 36 -18.02 5.84 -16.86
N GLU A 37 -19.08 5.07 -16.59
CA GLU A 37 -19.07 4.08 -15.49
C GLU A 37 -18.06 2.94 -15.74
N ALA A 38 -17.93 2.47 -16.98
CA ALA A 38 -16.94 1.46 -17.33
C ALA A 38 -15.51 1.97 -17.14
N GLU A 39 -15.22 3.22 -17.51
CA GLU A 39 -13.94 3.88 -17.31
C GLU A 39 -13.62 4.05 -15.81
N LEU A 40 -14.58 4.49 -14.99
CA LEU A 40 -14.42 4.56 -13.53
C LEU A 40 -14.17 3.20 -12.90
N LYS A 41 -14.84 2.16 -13.39
CA LYS A 41 -14.62 0.79 -12.93
C LYS A 41 -13.21 0.29 -13.27
N ILE A 42 -12.72 0.59 -14.48
CA ILE A 42 -11.35 0.24 -14.89
C ILE A 42 -10.33 0.95 -13.99
N ILE A 43 -10.51 2.25 -13.71
CA ILE A 43 -9.62 3.00 -12.82
C ILE A 43 -9.66 2.44 -11.39
N GLY A 44 -10.85 2.08 -10.90
CA GLY A 44 -11.02 1.46 -9.59
C GLY A 44 -10.36 0.08 -9.51
N ASP A 45 -10.47 -0.73 -10.57
CA ASP A 45 -9.86 -2.05 -10.66
C ASP A 45 -8.33 -1.95 -10.84
N GLU A 46 -7.82 -1.03 -11.66
CA GLU A 46 -6.39 -0.75 -11.84
C GLU A 46 -5.74 -0.24 -10.55
N GLY A 47 -6.37 0.72 -9.86
CA GLY A 47 -5.92 1.21 -8.55
C GLY A 47 -5.94 0.10 -7.48
N SER A 48 -6.89 -0.83 -7.58
CA SER A 48 -6.95 -2.00 -6.70
C SER A 48 -5.81 -3.00 -6.95
N VAL A 49 -5.39 -3.18 -8.21
CA VAL A 49 -4.24 -4.03 -8.56
C VAL A 49 -2.92 -3.42 -8.09
N GLU A 50 -2.75 -2.10 -8.25
CA GLU A 50 -1.55 -1.38 -7.78
C GLU A 50 -1.45 -1.42 -6.25
N ALA A 51 -2.54 -1.10 -5.55
CA ALA A 51 -2.60 -1.18 -4.08
C ALA A 51 -2.32 -2.60 -3.57
N TYR A 52 -2.95 -3.60 -4.17
CA TYR A 52 -2.71 -5.01 -3.82
C TYR A 52 -1.25 -5.44 -4.06
N GLY A 53 -0.63 -4.99 -5.15
CA GLY A 53 0.78 -5.25 -5.45
C GLY A 53 1.72 -4.59 -4.45
N TYR A 54 1.44 -3.33 -4.07
CA TYR A 54 2.19 -2.60 -3.06
C TYR A 54 2.09 -3.28 -1.68
N ASP A 55 0.88 -3.58 -1.22
CA ASP A 55 0.64 -4.20 0.09
C ASP A 55 1.35 -5.57 0.18
N ARG A 56 1.23 -6.41 -0.85
CA ARG A 56 1.95 -7.69 -0.92
C ARG A 56 3.47 -7.53 -0.91
N GLY A 57 3.99 -6.50 -1.58
CA GLY A 57 5.42 -6.20 -1.59
C GLY A 57 5.93 -5.72 -0.23
N VAL A 58 5.14 -4.92 0.49
CA VAL A 58 5.44 -4.48 1.85
C VAL A 58 5.43 -5.65 2.82
N ASP A 59 4.39 -6.50 2.79
CA ASP A 59 4.27 -7.67 3.66
C ASP A 59 5.43 -8.65 3.46
N ASP A 60 5.75 -9.00 2.21
CA ASP A 60 6.88 -9.89 1.88
C ASP A 60 8.23 -9.28 2.31
N GLY A 61 8.39 -7.96 2.18
CA GLY A 61 9.57 -7.24 2.65
C GLY A 61 9.73 -7.28 4.17
N ILE A 62 8.63 -7.09 4.91
CA ILE A 62 8.60 -7.16 6.37
C ILE A 62 8.93 -8.57 6.85
N GLU A 63 8.28 -9.60 6.29
CA GLU A 63 8.50 -10.99 6.67
C GLU A 63 9.96 -11.41 6.45
N LYS A 64 10.52 -11.11 5.27
CA LYS A 64 11.94 -11.36 4.97
C LYS A 64 12.88 -10.62 5.91
N GLY A 65 12.56 -9.39 6.28
CA GLY A 65 13.34 -8.58 7.21
C GLY A 65 13.34 -9.18 8.63
N MET A 66 12.16 -9.61 9.10
CA MET A 66 11.99 -10.25 10.40
C MET A 66 12.74 -11.57 10.47
N GLN A 67 12.62 -12.42 9.44
CA GLN A 67 13.33 -13.70 9.38
C GLN A 67 14.85 -13.52 9.40
N LYS A 68 15.39 -12.61 8.57
CA LYS A 68 16.83 -12.31 8.56
C LYS A 68 17.33 -11.84 9.92
N ARG A 69 16.58 -10.95 10.58
CA ARG A 69 16.93 -10.46 11.93
C ARG A 69 16.91 -11.60 12.96
N ALA A 70 15.92 -12.49 12.89
CA ALA A 70 15.83 -13.65 13.78
C ALA A 70 17.05 -14.57 13.61
N GLU A 71 17.43 -14.88 12.36
CA GLU A 71 18.62 -15.70 12.08
C GLU A 71 19.93 -15.04 12.53
N GLU A 72 20.12 -13.74 12.28
CA GLU A 72 21.31 -13.01 12.74
C GLU A 72 21.42 -12.99 14.26
N THR A 73 20.29 -12.81 14.94
CA THR A 73 20.22 -12.85 16.40
C THR A 73 20.57 -14.24 16.92
N ALA A 74 20.00 -15.28 16.31
CA ALA A 74 20.28 -16.67 16.65
C ALA A 74 21.77 -17.01 16.47
N ARG A 75 22.39 -16.64 15.34
CA ARG A 75 23.84 -16.85 15.11
C ARG A 75 24.70 -16.20 16.21
N ARG A 76 24.39 -14.95 16.59
CA ARG A 76 25.11 -14.24 17.67
C ARG A 76 24.93 -14.87 19.05
N MET A 77 23.79 -15.53 19.29
CA MET A 77 23.52 -16.26 20.53
C MET A 77 24.23 -17.63 20.54
N ILE A 78 24.29 -18.32 19.40
CA ILE A 78 25.09 -19.54 19.23
C ILE A 78 26.57 -19.26 19.52
N GLU A 79 27.13 -18.20 18.94
CA GLU A 79 28.52 -17.77 19.19
C GLU A 79 28.80 -17.46 20.67
N ARG A 80 27.78 -17.05 21.42
CA ARG A 80 27.85 -16.77 22.86
C ARG A 80 27.61 -18.00 23.73
N GLY A 81 27.29 -19.15 23.16
CA GLY A 81 27.08 -20.41 23.86
C GLY A 81 25.72 -20.55 24.55
N PHE A 82 24.68 -19.86 24.06
CA PHE A 82 23.31 -20.06 24.55
C PHE A 82 22.75 -21.43 24.12
N SER A 83 21.80 -21.95 24.89
CA SER A 83 21.13 -23.21 24.57
C SER A 83 20.17 -23.06 23.37
N ILE A 84 19.93 -24.14 22.64
CA ILE A 84 19.01 -24.14 21.49
C ILE A 84 17.60 -23.72 21.93
N ASP A 85 17.16 -24.14 23.12
CA ASP A 85 15.85 -23.77 23.68
C ASP A 85 15.74 -22.27 23.95
N ASP A 86 16.77 -21.66 24.55
CA ASP A 86 16.79 -20.22 24.82
C ASP A 86 16.82 -19.40 23.52
N ILE A 87 17.58 -19.88 22.52
CA ILE A 87 17.68 -19.23 21.21
C ILE A 87 16.33 -19.30 20.49
N ALA A 88 15.70 -20.47 20.44
CA ALA A 88 14.39 -20.66 19.86
C ALA A 88 13.34 -19.74 20.51
N PHE A 89 13.35 -19.69 21.85
CA PHE A 89 12.46 -18.81 22.61
C PHE A 89 12.69 -17.33 22.32
N CYS A 90 13.94 -16.86 22.28
CA CYS A 90 14.26 -15.45 22.07
C CYS A 90 14.06 -14.98 20.62
N THR A 91 14.27 -15.85 19.64
CA THR A 91 14.24 -15.49 18.21
C THR A 91 12.92 -15.82 17.54
N GLY A 92 12.07 -16.63 18.19
CA GLY A 92 10.84 -17.15 17.60
C GLY A 92 11.09 -18.23 16.54
N LEU A 93 12.34 -18.66 16.35
CA LEU A 93 12.70 -19.77 15.48
C LEU A 93 12.39 -21.10 16.17
N THR A 94 12.12 -22.13 15.38
CA THR A 94 12.04 -23.50 15.87
C THR A 94 13.44 -24.04 16.20
N GLN A 95 13.53 -25.03 17.10
CA GLN A 95 14.81 -25.68 17.41
C GLN A 95 15.50 -26.22 16.15
N ALA A 96 14.74 -26.79 15.21
CA ALA A 96 15.26 -27.29 13.94
C ALA A 96 15.82 -26.18 13.03
N GLU A 97 15.26 -24.96 13.08
CA GLU A 97 15.82 -23.81 12.37
C GLU A 97 17.10 -23.32 13.04
N VAL A 98 17.14 -23.31 14.37
CA VAL A 98 18.36 -22.97 15.12
C VAL A 98 19.48 -23.97 14.87
N GLU A 99 19.17 -25.27 14.83
CA GLU A 99 20.15 -26.33 14.50
C GLU A 99 20.72 -26.19 13.08
N LYS A 100 19.94 -25.70 12.11
CA LYS A 100 20.43 -25.41 10.76
C LYS A 100 21.39 -24.21 10.69
N LEU A 101 21.42 -23.38 11.74
CA LEU A 101 22.28 -22.19 11.83
C LEU A 101 23.61 -22.46 12.55
N MET A 102 23.78 -23.64 13.15
CA MET A 102 25.01 -24.11 13.80
C MET A 102 26.01 -24.65 12.77
#